data_AF-A0A6G3PE14-F1
#
_entry.id   AF-A0A6G3PE14-F1
#
_cell.length_a   1.000
_cell.length_b   1.000
_cell.length_c   1.000
_cell.angle_alpha   90.00
_cell.angle_beta   90.00
_cell.angle_gamma   90.00
#
_symmetry.space_group_name_H-M   'P 1'
#
loop_
_entity.id
_entity.type
_entity.pdbx_description
1 polymer ?
#
loop_
_entity_poly.entity_id
_entity_poly.type
_entity_poly.pdbx_seq_one_letter_code
_entity_poly.pdbx_strand_id
1 'polypeptide(L)'
;MLMVSLCAVALAACGGGSDPGSAKPDLADQDRFLKDYVQLLNASNENGLAGLLDAHPQGDKDARARINAYGGKGWDVRWTRASEFANVWKIEIVGTAGAKNRPVHVTETVAWENAHWVMAPLPGVAPTPSAAAGTEPPH
;
A
#
# COMPACT_ATOMS: atom_id res chain seq x y z
N MET A 1 20.15 -2.84 -68.21
CA MET A 1 18.70 -3.03 -67.99
C MET A 1 18.48 -2.96 -66.48
N LEU A 2 17.87 -1.87 -65.96
CA LEU A 2 16.46 -1.82 -65.52
C LEU A 2 16.17 -2.95 -64.48
N MET A 3 15.73 -2.74 -63.23
CA MET A 3 14.72 -1.79 -62.74
C MET A 3 14.55 -1.98 -61.19
N VAL A 4 14.41 -0.87 -60.43
CA VAL A 4 13.46 -0.59 -59.30
C VAL A 4 13.46 -1.55 -58.07
N SER A 5 13.97 -1.15 -56.89
CA SER A 5 13.30 -0.47 -55.74
C SER A 5 12.03 -1.17 -55.19
N LEU A 6 12.02 -1.57 -53.91
CA LEU A 6 11.03 -1.13 -52.87
C LEU A 6 11.18 -1.91 -51.53
N CYS A 7 11.44 -1.14 -50.47
CA CYS A 7 10.79 -1.04 -49.15
C CYS A 7 10.40 -2.24 -48.24
N ALA A 8 10.53 -1.92 -46.94
CA ALA A 8 9.83 -2.39 -45.74
C ALA A 8 10.39 -3.65 -45.05
N VAL A 9 11.19 -3.51 -43.99
CA VAL A 9 10.82 -3.24 -42.58
C VAL A 9 9.99 -4.37 -41.95
N ALA A 10 10.61 -5.08 -41.00
CA ALA A 10 10.06 -5.28 -39.67
C ALA A 10 11.17 -5.77 -38.73
N LEU A 11 11.61 -4.88 -37.84
CA LEU A 11 12.27 -5.27 -36.60
C LEU A 11 11.37 -6.26 -35.89
N ALA A 12 11.80 -7.52 -35.77
CA ALA A 12 11.19 -8.48 -34.86
C ALA A 12 11.56 -8.10 -33.42
N ALA A 13 11.02 -6.97 -32.94
CA ALA A 13 10.77 -6.76 -31.53
C ALA A 13 9.40 -7.38 -31.26
N CYS A 14 9.36 -8.72 -31.19
CA CYS A 14 8.19 -9.40 -30.64
C CYS A 14 8.07 -8.96 -29.19
N GLY A 15 7.00 -8.23 -28.93
CA GLY A 15 6.72 -7.62 -27.65
C GLY A 15 6.68 -8.66 -26.55
N GLY A 16 7.41 -8.37 -25.48
CA GLY A 16 7.04 -8.85 -24.15
C GLY A 16 5.75 -8.13 -23.76
N GLY A 17 4.62 -8.69 -24.20
CA GLY A 17 3.31 -8.32 -23.69
C GLY A 17 3.30 -8.63 -22.21
N SER A 18 3.51 -7.62 -21.38
CA SER A 18 3.09 -7.66 -19.99
C SER A 18 1.59 -7.83 -20.00
N ASP A 19 1.14 -9.03 -19.68
CA ASP A 19 -0.26 -9.39 -19.56
C ASP A 19 -0.92 -8.40 -18.57
N PRO A 20 -1.85 -7.53 -19.01
CA PRO A 20 -2.41 -6.47 -18.15
C PRO A 20 -3.27 -7.03 -17.01
N GLY A 21 -3.48 -8.35 -16.95
CA GLY A 21 -4.18 -9.04 -15.86
C GLY A 21 -3.28 -9.65 -14.77
N SER A 22 -1.95 -9.50 -14.83
CA SER A 22 -1.01 -10.17 -13.91
C SER A 22 0.06 -9.24 -13.34
N ALA A 23 -0.32 -8.00 -12.97
CA ALA A 23 0.60 -7.11 -12.26
C ALA A 23 1.04 -7.79 -10.96
N LYS A 24 2.33 -8.11 -10.86
CA LYS A 24 2.93 -8.66 -9.65
C LYS A 24 3.12 -7.54 -8.62
N PRO A 25 3.05 -7.85 -7.32
CA PRO A 25 3.34 -6.89 -6.27
C PRO A 25 4.74 -6.26 -6.46
N ASP A 26 4.81 -4.94 -6.52
CA ASP A 26 6.05 -4.16 -6.56
C ASP A 26 6.32 -3.54 -5.18
N LEU A 27 7.42 -3.95 -4.54
CA LEU A 27 7.79 -3.46 -3.22
C LEU A 27 8.20 -1.98 -3.22
N ALA A 28 8.74 -1.47 -4.33
CA ALA A 28 9.03 -0.04 -4.46
C ALA A 28 7.73 0.77 -4.55
N ASP A 29 6.68 0.21 -5.15
CA ASP A 29 5.35 0.78 -5.11
C ASP A 29 4.73 0.71 -3.71
N GLN A 30 4.97 -0.39 -2.98
CA GLN A 30 4.54 -0.51 -1.59
C GLN A 30 5.23 0.54 -0.69
N ASP A 31 6.50 0.86 -0.94
CA ASP A 31 7.20 1.95 -0.26
C ASP A 31 6.54 3.31 -0.52
N ARG A 32 6.12 3.57 -1.76
CA ARG A 32 5.38 4.80 -2.09
C ARG A 32 4.04 4.84 -1.37
N PHE A 33 3.27 3.75 -1.41
CA PHE A 33 2.00 3.61 -0.71
C PHE A 33 2.13 3.90 0.80
N LEU A 34 3.10 3.28 1.47
CA LEU A 34 3.34 3.50 2.91
C LEU A 34 3.80 4.93 3.22
N LYS A 35 4.60 5.52 2.34
CA LYS A 35 5.04 6.91 2.48
C LYS A 35 3.86 7.87 2.40
N ASP A 36 2.97 7.70 1.43
CA ASP A 36 1.78 8.52 1.26
C ASP A 36 0.85 8.37 2.48
N TYR A 37 0.64 7.15 2.97
CA TYR A 37 -0.10 6.87 4.20
C TYR A 37 0.43 7.67 5.40
N VAL A 38 1.73 7.59 5.69
CA VAL A 38 2.35 8.30 6.82
C VAL A 38 2.26 9.82 6.64
N GLN A 39 2.43 10.32 5.41
CA GLN A 39 2.27 11.75 5.13
C GLN A 39 0.85 12.24 5.42
N LEU A 40 -0.17 11.47 5.02
CA LEU A 40 -1.57 11.79 5.27
C LEU A 40 -1.91 11.76 6.77
N LEU A 41 -1.38 10.80 7.52
CA LEU A 41 -1.47 10.78 8.98
C LEU A 41 -0.82 12.00 9.63
N ASN A 42 0.39 12.36 9.21
CA ASN A 42 1.11 13.51 9.74
C ASN A 42 0.38 14.83 9.46
N ALA A 43 -0.25 14.95 8.30
CA ALA A 43 -1.08 16.10 7.93
C ALA A 43 -2.47 16.10 8.59
N SER A 44 -2.84 15.03 9.30
CA SER A 44 -4.21 14.78 9.77
C SER A 44 -5.26 14.90 8.66
N ASN A 45 -4.93 14.49 7.44
CA ASN A 45 -5.81 14.63 6.27
C ASN A 45 -6.77 13.44 6.15
N GLU A 46 -7.92 13.51 6.83
CA GLU A 46 -8.94 12.45 6.83
C GLU A 46 -9.43 12.11 5.41
N ASN A 47 -9.76 13.09 4.57
CA ASN A 47 -10.28 12.83 3.22
C ASN A 47 -9.24 12.18 2.31
N GLY A 48 -7.99 12.66 2.35
CA GLY A 48 -6.91 12.05 1.57
C GLY A 48 -6.60 10.63 2.05
N LEU A 49 -6.62 10.40 3.36
CA LEU A 49 -6.44 9.08 3.93
C LEU A 49 -7.60 8.13 3.58
N ALA A 50 -8.84 8.63 3.58
CA ALA A 50 -9.99 7.86 3.15
C ALA A 50 -9.88 7.43 1.68
N GLY A 51 -9.44 8.33 0.79
CA GLY A 51 -9.18 8.00 -0.61
C GLY A 51 -8.09 6.93 -0.79
N LEU A 52 -7.06 6.93 0.07
CA LEU A 52 -6.04 5.88 0.08
C LEU A 52 -6.59 4.52 0.57
N LEU A 53 -7.60 4.55 1.44
CA LEU A 53 -8.22 3.37 2.07
C LEU A 53 -9.52 2.92 1.39
N ASP A 54 -9.92 3.55 0.28
CA ASP A 54 -11.23 3.37 -0.38
C ASP A 54 -11.40 2.01 -1.08
N ALA A 55 -10.37 1.16 -1.05
CA ALA A 55 -10.48 -0.23 -1.47
C ALA A 55 -11.47 -1.06 -0.62
N HIS A 56 -11.92 -0.52 0.53
CA HIS A 56 -12.90 -1.17 1.41
C HIS A 56 -14.10 -0.26 1.70
N PRO A 57 -15.32 -0.81 1.87
CA PRO A 57 -16.57 -0.05 1.99
C PRO A 57 -16.74 0.81 3.27
N GLN A 58 -15.65 1.11 3.98
CA GLN A 58 -15.61 1.98 5.16
C GLN A 58 -14.33 2.83 5.26
N GLY A 59 -13.69 3.15 4.12
CA GLY A 59 -12.44 3.95 4.07
C GLY A 59 -12.49 5.23 4.92
N ASP A 60 -13.60 5.97 4.90
CA ASP A 60 -13.81 7.17 5.74
C ASP A 60 -13.75 6.88 7.24
N LYS A 61 -14.39 5.79 7.70
CA LYS A 61 -14.42 5.42 9.12
C LYS A 61 -13.05 4.95 9.58
N ASP A 62 -12.37 4.16 8.74
CA ASP A 62 -11.03 3.68 9.03
C ASP A 62 -10.02 4.83 9.07
N ALA A 63 -10.09 5.75 8.09
CA ALA A 63 -9.30 6.97 8.06
C ALA A 63 -9.48 7.78 9.35
N ARG A 64 -10.73 8.04 9.76
CA ARG A 64 -11.00 8.74 11.02
C ARG A 64 -10.44 8.03 12.24
N ALA A 65 -10.60 6.70 12.33
CA ALA A 65 -10.08 5.91 13.43
C ALA A 65 -8.55 6.01 13.53
N ARG A 66 -7.86 5.88 12.39
CA ARG A 66 -6.40 6.01 12.28
C ARG A 66 -5.94 7.44 12.64
N ILE A 67 -6.59 8.48 12.13
CA ILE A 67 -6.26 9.87 12.47
C ILE A 67 -6.41 10.14 13.97
N ASN A 68 -7.46 9.63 14.60
CA ASN A 68 -7.65 9.78 16.05
C ASN A 68 -6.57 9.06 16.86
N ALA A 69 -6.15 7.87 16.42
CA ALA A 69 -5.10 7.11 17.10
C ALA A 69 -3.70 7.71 16.89
N TYR A 70 -3.43 8.18 15.67
CA TYR A 70 -2.08 8.30 15.12
C TYR A 70 -1.78 9.65 14.45
N GLY A 71 -2.80 10.45 14.15
CA GLY A 71 -2.67 11.65 13.32
C GLY A 71 -1.98 12.84 14.00
N GLY A 72 -1.42 13.72 13.18
CA GLY A 72 -0.84 15.02 13.60
C GLY A 72 0.40 14.88 14.49
N LYS A 73 1.04 13.72 14.45
CA LYS A 73 2.15 13.39 15.34
C LYS A 73 3.53 13.67 14.73
N GLY A 74 3.65 14.00 13.45
CA GLY A 74 4.94 14.30 12.82
C GLY A 74 5.92 13.13 12.89
N TRP A 75 5.43 11.94 12.58
CA TRP A 75 6.16 10.68 12.52
C TRP A 75 7.38 10.78 11.60
N ASP A 76 8.56 10.48 12.13
CA ASP A 76 9.75 10.08 11.38
C ASP A 76 9.90 8.57 11.52
N VAL A 77 9.72 7.83 10.43
CA VAL A 77 9.51 6.37 10.48
C VAL A 77 10.43 5.61 9.56
N ARG A 78 10.74 4.40 10.00
CA ARG A 78 11.26 3.30 9.20
C ARG A 78 10.23 2.18 9.27
N TRP A 79 10.15 1.37 8.21
CA TRP A 79 9.30 0.18 8.22
C TRP A 79 10.10 -1.07 7.93
N THR A 80 9.75 -2.14 8.63
CA THR A 80 10.17 -3.51 8.31
C THR A 80 8.97 -4.29 7.79
N ARG A 81 9.24 -5.33 7.01
CA ARG A 81 8.19 -6.13 6.37
C ARG A 81 8.44 -7.61 6.60
N ALA A 82 7.39 -8.32 6.96
CA ALA A 82 7.36 -9.77 6.95
C ALA A 82 6.23 -10.23 6.02
N SER A 83 6.55 -11.05 5.02
CA SER A 83 5.52 -11.72 4.23
C SER A 83 4.94 -12.85 5.08
N GLU A 84 3.64 -12.77 5.37
CA GLU A 84 2.94 -13.82 6.13
C GLU A 84 2.40 -14.89 5.18
N PHE A 85 1.90 -14.48 4.01
CA PHE A 85 1.40 -15.33 2.93
C PHE A 85 1.72 -14.72 1.57
N ALA A 86 1.44 -15.48 0.49
CA ALA A 86 1.51 -14.93 -0.86
C ALA A 86 0.63 -13.66 -0.94
N ASN A 87 1.21 -12.56 -1.42
CA ASN A 87 0.54 -11.26 -1.59
C ASN A 87 0.06 -10.57 -0.30
N VAL A 88 0.50 -11.01 0.90
CA VAL A 88 0.16 -10.36 2.17
C VAL A 88 1.42 -10.09 3.01
N TRP A 89 1.52 -8.88 3.52
CA TRP A 89 2.64 -8.40 4.32
C TRP A 89 2.16 -7.78 5.63
N LYS A 90 2.84 -8.14 6.70
CA LYS A 90 2.82 -7.42 7.96
C LYS A 90 3.90 -6.35 7.91
N ILE A 91 3.47 -5.10 8.11
CA ILE A 91 4.32 -3.91 8.10
C ILE A 91 4.43 -3.43 9.54
N GLU A 92 5.65 -3.46 10.07
CA GLU A 92 5.94 -2.78 11.34
C GLU A 92 6.47 -1.39 11.02
N ILE A 93 5.75 -0.36 11.45
CA ILE A 93 6.11 1.04 11.33
C ILE A 93 6.69 1.47 12.67
N VAL A 94 8.00 1.73 12.70
CA VAL A 94 8.74 2.14 13.90
C VAL A 94 9.26 3.56 13.67
N GLY A 95 8.96 4.45 14.60
CA GLY A 95 9.40 5.84 14.47
C GLY A 95 9.30 6.64 15.74
N THR A 96 9.42 7.95 15.61
CA THR A 96 9.25 8.90 16.71
C THR A 96 8.16 9.91 16.41
N ALA A 97 7.35 10.25 17.42
CA ALA A 97 6.25 11.20 17.33
C ALA A 97 6.47 12.45 18.20
N GLY A 98 6.11 13.59 17.63
CA GLY A 98 5.97 14.89 18.24
C GLY A 98 7.30 15.52 18.67
N ALA A 99 7.23 16.72 19.22
CA ALA A 99 8.41 17.48 19.67
C ALA A 99 9.24 16.80 20.78
N LYS A 100 8.72 15.71 21.38
CA LYS A 100 9.39 14.92 22.42
C LYS A 100 9.98 13.61 21.90
N ASN A 101 9.94 13.37 20.58
CA ASN A 101 10.46 12.17 19.91
C ASN A 101 10.06 10.85 20.59
N ARG A 102 8.78 10.74 20.97
CA ARG A 102 8.31 9.52 21.65
C ARG A 102 8.27 8.37 20.67
N PRO A 103 8.77 7.17 21.02
CA PRO A 103 8.72 6.03 20.14
C PRO A 103 7.26 5.68 19.81
N VAL A 104 7.02 5.38 18.54
CA VAL A 104 5.75 4.89 18.01
C VAL A 104 6.04 3.58 17.30
N HIS A 105 5.22 2.59 17.62
CA HIS A 105 5.23 1.28 17.00
C HIS A 105 3.81 0.99 16.56
N VAL A 106 3.61 0.87 15.25
CA VAL A 106 2.32 0.51 14.66
C VAL A 106 2.53 -0.71 13.78
N THR A 107 1.61 -1.65 13.85
CA THR A 107 1.60 -2.81 12.97
C THR A 107 0.40 -2.69 12.05
N GLU A 108 0.65 -2.78 10.75
CA GLU A 108 -0.37 -2.75 9.71
C GLU A 108 -0.28 -4.00 8.85
N THR A 109 -1.41 -4.46 8.34
CA THR A 109 -1.45 -5.54 7.35
C THR A 109 -1.77 -4.94 5.98
N VAL A 110 -0.93 -5.22 5.00
CA VAL A 110 -1.05 -4.72 3.62
C VAL A 110 -1.08 -5.90 2.66
N ALA A 111 -2.08 -5.92 1.79
CA ALA A 111 -2.27 -6.94 0.77
C ALA A 111 -2.12 -6.35 -0.64
N TRP A 112 -1.70 -7.17 -1.59
CA TRP A 112 -1.77 -6.86 -3.01
C TRP A 112 -3.03 -7.48 -3.59
N GLU A 113 -3.99 -6.62 -3.96
CA GLU A 113 -5.30 -7.03 -4.47
C GLU A 113 -5.61 -6.23 -5.73
N ASN A 114 -6.17 -6.88 -6.75
CA ASN A 114 -6.63 -6.20 -7.98
C ASN A 114 -5.61 -5.19 -8.57
N ALA A 115 -4.33 -5.57 -8.59
CA ALA A 115 -3.21 -4.75 -9.06
C ALA A 115 -2.93 -3.45 -8.28
N HIS A 116 -3.28 -3.39 -6.99
CA HIS A 116 -2.92 -2.28 -6.12
C HIS A 116 -2.70 -2.73 -4.67
N TRP A 117 -2.06 -1.87 -3.89
CA TRP A 117 -1.85 -2.08 -2.46
C TRP A 117 -3.09 -1.68 -1.68
N VAL A 118 -3.52 -2.57 -0.79
CA VAL A 118 -4.69 -2.41 0.05
C VAL A 118 -4.27 -2.61 1.51
N MET A 119 -4.73 -1.73 2.38
CA MET A 119 -4.48 -1.85 3.81
C MET A 119 -5.70 -2.47 4.48
N ALA A 120 -5.46 -3.48 5.31
CA ALA A 120 -6.52 -4.09 6.08
C ALA A 120 -7.15 -3.02 7.02
N PRO A 121 -8.48 -2.98 7.13
CA PRO A 121 -9.15 -2.06 8.03
C PRO A 121 -8.83 -2.42 9.48
N LEU A 122 -8.84 -1.43 10.37
CA LEU A 122 -8.61 -1.68 11.79
C LEU A 122 -9.68 -2.62 12.39
N PRO A 123 -9.33 -3.44 13.41
CA PRO A 123 -10.31 -4.26 14.12
C PRO A 123 -11.51 -3.43 14.61
N GLY A 124 -12.73 -3.85 14.27
CA GLY A 124 -13.97 -3.12 14.58
C GLY A 124 -14.54 -2.28 13.43
N VAL A 125 -13.82 -2.16 12.31
CA VAL A 125 -14.32 -1.61 11.04
C VAL A 125 -14.76 -2.80 10.16
N ALA A 126 -16.05 -2.88 9.83
CA ALA A 126 -16.66 -4.06 9.20
C ALA A 126 -17.18 -3.76 7.79
N PRO A 127 -17.04 -4.67 6.81
CA PRO A 127 -16.54 -6.03 6.96
C PRO A 127 -15.01 -6.08 6.99
N THR A 128 -14.50 -6.88 7.91
CA THR A 128 -13.11 -7.33 7.94
C THR A 128 -12.83 -8.18 6.68
N PRO A 129 -11.83 -7.85 5.84
CA PRO A 129 -11.45 -8.68 4.71
C PRO A 129 -11.08 -10.09 5.17
N SER A 130 -11.37 -11.09 4.35
CA SER A 130 -11.11 -12.51 4.67
C SER A 130 -9.63 -12.84 4.90
N ALA A 131 -8.72 -11.95 4.49
CA ALA A 131 -7.27 -12.05 4.68
C ALA A 131 -6.72 -11.15 5.79
N ALA A 132 -7.57 -10.41 6.51
CA ALA A 132 -7.11 -9.61 7.63
C ALA A 132 -6.70 -10.53 8.79
N ALA A 133 -5.39 -10.55 9.08
CA ALA A 133 -4.85 -11.27 10.23
C ALA A 133 -5.54 -10.79 11.52
N GLY A 134 -6.07 -11.74 12.29
CA GLY A 134 -6.56 -11.46 13.64
C GLY A 134 -5.44 -10.92 14.51
N THR A 135 -5.73 -9.91 15.31
CA THR A 135 -4.79 -9.29 16.27
C THR A 135 -4.72 -10.06 17.60
N GLU A 136 -5.18 -11.32 17.63
CA GLU A 136 -5.07 -12.15 18.83
C GLU A 136 -3.59 -12.42 19.15
N PRO A 137 -3.14 -12.16 20.39
CA PRO A 137 -1.79 -12.53 20.83
C PRO A 137 -1.58 -14.05 20.75
N PRO A 138 -0.36 -14.52 20.44
CA PRO A 138 -0.08 -15.95 20.49
C PRO A 138 -0.28 -16.49 21.93
N HIS A 139 -0.96 -17.63 22.03
CA HIS A 139 -1.12 -18.39 23.27
C HIS A 139 0.20 -19.04 23.73
#